data_AF-A0A4Q6F6I5-F1
#
_entry.id   AF-A0A4Q6F6I5-F1
#
_cell.length_a   1.000
_cell.length_b   1.000
_cell.length_c   1.000
_cell.angle_alpha   90.00
_cell.angle_beta   90.00
_cell.angle_gamma   90.00
#
_symmetry.space_group_name_H-M   'P 1'
#
loop_
_entity.id
_entity.type
_entity.pdbx_description
1 polymer ?
#
loop_
_entity_poly.entity_id
_entity_poly.type
_entity_poly.pdbx_seq_one_letter_code
_entity_poly.pdbx_strand_id
1 'polypeptide(L)'
;MALIEYKKISSGLIWVSVPSRSIYIQCGCPADSVKHLIQSGHIREDGDRELGPNTILLSDLSIQNGQLSNMAEFSILQMFYRQGMMVPNHPAFTGKKPVMIGHPEPLKAQLEYIFRGNYGLTEDELRETASSPEEADLHMRIKLNFAFGRIKPVEELIQPIALLDDETEIGNGVFIKRIAVNVFEFRCEKERLRIDLNLQPGETYRSTYKYRYQPISPEFFSVIHSGEGDGWDVSHPSMASILCYGPNIYLIDAGPYISHTLRSFGLSLNSVKGIFQTHAHDDHFAGLAELMLGDKKIEYYAPPLVRRSVELKLRALIGIDMPVLESFFDVQDFDADAWNNVDGLEVYP
;
A
#
# COMPACT_ATOMS: atom_id res chain seq x y z
N MET A 1 -23.85 -23.20 -14.75
CA MET A 1 -22.57 -22.56 -14.40
C MET A 1 -22.63 -22.24 -12.91
N ALA A 2 -21.51 -22.30 -12.20
CA ALA A 2 -21.44 -21.85 -10.82
C ALA A 2 -21.78 -20.35 -10.77
N LEU A 3 -22.55 -19.92 -9.78
CA LEU A 3 -22.86 -18.52 -9.54
C LEU A 3 -21.65 -17.80 -8.93
N ILE A 4 -20.88 -18.50 -8.09
CA ILE A 4 -19.70 -17.97 -7.44
C ILE A 4 -18.45 -18.58 -8.09
N GLU A 5 -17.61 -17.72 -8.63
CA GLU A 5 -16.32 -18.07 -9.19
C GLU A 5 -15.21 -17.79 -8.18
N TYR A 6 -14.17 -18.61 -8.18
CA TYR A 6 -13.07 -18.54 -7.22
C TYR A 6 -11.73 -18.80 -7.92
N LYS A 7 -10.70 -18.06 -7.52
CA LYS A 7 -9.31 -18.35 -7.88
C LYS A 7 -8.34 -17.88 -6.79
N LYS A 8 -7.47 -18.77 -6.31
CA LYS A 8 -6.28 -18.35 -5.53
C LYS A 8 -5.30 -17.66 -6.49
N ILE A 9 -5.03 -16.37 -6.28
CA ILE A 9 -4.15 -15.57 -7.12
C ILE A 9 -2.71 -15.68 -6.62
N SER A 10 -2.52 -15.45 -5.32
CA SER A 10 -1.25 -15.59 -4.61
C SER A 10 -1.51 -16.04 -3.17
N SER A 11 -0.46 -16.24 -2.39
CA SER A 11 -0.56 -16.48 -0.95
C SER A 11 -1.30 -15.30 -0.29
N GLY A 12 -2.36 -15.58 0.46
CA GLY A 12 -3.24 -14.57 1.07
C GLY A 12 -3.92 -13.57 0.12
N LEU A 13 -3.97 -13.86 -1.19
CA LEU A 13 -4.71 -13.08 -2.18
C LEU A 13 -5.60 -14.01 -3.02
N ILE A 14 -6.90 -13.82 -2.89
CA ILE A 14 -7.93 -14.65 -3.52
C ILE A 14 -8.87 -13.76 -4.32
N TRP A 15 -9.25 -14.21 -5.51
CA TRP A 15 -10.32 -13.61 -6.29
C TRP A 15 -11.63 -14.38 -6.08
N VAL A 16 -12.70 -13.65 -5.78
CA VAL A 16 -14.06 -14.18 -5.76
C VAL A 16 -14.94 -13.30 -6.64
N SER A 17 -15.71 -13.89 -7.56
CA SER A 17 -16.64 -13.13 -8.40
C SER A 17 -18.01 -13.77 -8.45
N VAL A 18 -19.02 -12.92 -8.59
CA VAL A 18 -20.40 -13.30 -8.92
C VAL A 18 -20.81 -12.45 -10.12
N PRO A 19 -20.39 -12.81 -11.35
CA PRO A 19 -20.55 -11.94 -12.52
C PRO A 19 -21.99 -11.56 -12.82
N SER A 20 -22.93 -12.50 -12.60
CA SER A 20 -24.38 -12.27 -12.76
C SER A 20 -24.96 -11.21 -11.83
N ARG A 21 -24.22 -10.85 -10.76
CA ARG A 21 -24.57 -9.83 -9.77
C ARG A 21 -23.64 -8.61 -9.83
N SER A 22 -22.70 -8.58 -10.78
CA SER A 22 -21.67 -7.53 -10.93
C SER A 22 -20.85 -7.28 -9.66
N ILE A 23 -20.50 -8.35 -8.94
CA ILE A 23 -19.67 -8.30 -7.73
C ILE A 23 -18.34 -9.00 -8.00
N TYR A 24 -17.25 -8.28 -7.79
CA TYR A 24 -15.89 -8.70 -8.08
C TYR A 24 -15.00 -8.34 -6.89
N ILE A 25 -14.51 -9.35 -6.18
CA ILE A 25 -13.95 -9.19 -4.85
C ILE A 25 -12.49 -9.61 -4.85
N GLN A 26 -11.64 -8.66 -4.47
CA GLN A 26 -10.28 -8.95 -4.04
C GLN A 26 -10.30 -9.31 -2.55
N CYS A 27 -10.02 -10.57 -2.22
CA CYS A 27 -9.96 -11.06 -0.85
C CYS A 27 -8.50 -11.14 -0.38
N GLY A 28 -8.19 -10.37 0.66
CA GLY A 28 -6.82 -10.08 1.08
C GLY A 28 -6.19 -8.99 0.22
N CYS A 29 -5.26 -8.23 0.81
CA CYS A 29 -4.57 -7.17 0.10
C CYS A 29 -3.09 -7.08 0.47
N PRO A 30 -2.28 -8.15 0.31
CA PRO A 30 -0.84 -8.04 0.49
C PRO A 30 -0.22 -7.06 -0.51
N ALA A 31 1.03 -6.69 -0.29
CA ALA A 31 1.77 -5.87 -1.25
C ALA A 31 1.77 -6.49 -2.66
N ASP A 32 1.79 -5.65 -3.70
CA ASP A 32 1.67 -6.03 -5.12
C ASP A 32 0.33 -6.68 -5.53
N SER A 33 -0.74 -6.57 -4.72
CA SER A 33 -2.05 -7.17 -5.05
C SER A 33 -2.56 -6.80 -6.44
N VAL A 34 -2.47 -5.52 -6.82
CA VAL A 34 -2.89 -5.06 -8.15
C VAL A 34 -2.04 -5.68 -9.25
N LYS A 35 -0.72 -5.74 -9.06
CA LYS A 35 0.20 -6.35 -10.03
C LYS A 35 -0.14 -7.83 -10.26
N HIS A 36 -0.43 -8.57 -9.19
CA HIS A 36 -0.87 -9.98 -9.28
C HIS A 36 -2.21 -10.12 -10.01
N LEU A 37 -3.15 -9.21 -9.77
CA LEU A 37 -4.45 -9.22 -10.46
C LEU A 37 -4.33 -8.88 -11.95
N ILE A 38 -3.41 -8.00 -12.33
CA ILE A 38 -3.07 -7.71 -13.73
C ILE A 38 -2.45 -8.95 -14.39
N GLN A 39 -1.39 -9.53 -13.81
CA GLN A 39 -0.72 -10.72 -14.35
C GLN A 39 -1.66 -11.92 -14.52
N SER A 40 -2.66 -12.03 -13.65
CA SER A 40 -3.64 -13.13 -13.67
C SER A 40 -4.88 -12.86 -14.54
N GLY A 41 -5.00 -11.67 -15.14
CA GLY A 41 -6.07 -11.26 -16.05
C GLY A 41 -7.39 -10.81 -15.41
N HIS A 42 -7.39 -10.55 -14.10
CA HIS A 42 -8.57 -10.09 -13.35
C HIS A 42 -8.68 -8.57 -13.33
N ILE A 43 -7.55 -7.88 -13.47
CA ILE A 43 -7.51 -6.48 -13.92
C ILE A 43 -7.07 -6.48 -15.38
N ARG A 44 -7.82 -5.80 -16.24
CA ARG A 44 -7.56 -5.72 -17.68
C ARG A 44 -8.19 -4.48 -18.29
N GLU A 45 -7.62 -4.02 -19.39
CA GLU A 45 -8.19 -2.93 -20.19
C GLU A 45 -9.54 -3.33 -20.83
N ASP A 46 -10.46 -2.38 -20.88
CA ASP A 46 -11.79 -2.44 -21.51
C ASP A 46 -12.10 -1.06 -22.11
N GLY A 47 -11.57 -0.81 -23.30
CA GLY A 47 -11.71 0.49 -23.97
C GLY A 47 -10.86 1.57 -23.31
N ASP A 48 -11.51 2.60 -22.77
CA ASP A 48 -10.88 3.77 -22.12
C ASP A 48 -10.69 3.60 -20.61
N ARG A 49 -11.02 2.42 -20.07
CA ARG A 49 -10.96 2.10 -18.64
C ARG A 49 -10.38 0.71 -18.42
N GLU A 50 -10.19 0.37 -17.16
CA GLU A 50 -9.94 -1.00 -16.71
C GLU A 50 -11.21 -1.64 -16.13
N LEU A 51 -11.27 -2.96 -16.23
CA LEU A 51 -12.10 -3.83 -15.39
C LEU A 51 -11.25 -4.34 -14.23
N GLY A 52 -11.88 -4.71 -13.12
CA GLY A 52 -11.18 -5.16 -11.93
C GLY A 52 -12.10 -5.48 -10.77
N PRO A 53 -11.55 -5.62 -9.56
CA PRO A 53 -12.37 -5.72 -8.35
C PRO A 53 -13.17 -4.42 -8.16
N ASN A 54 -14.37 -4.52 -7.61
CA ASN A 54 -15.13 -3.37 -7.11
C ASN A 54 -15.36 -3.48 -5.59
N THR A 55 -14.86 -4.55 -4.99
CA THR A 55 -14.98 -4.88 -3.58
C THR A 55 -13.64 -5.38 -3.07
N ILE A 56 -13.24 -4.95 -1.87
CA ILE A 56 -12.08 -5.49 -1.14
C ILE A 56 -12.60 -6.15 0.13
N LEU A 57 -12.20 -7.38 0.38
CA LEU A 57 -12.34 -8.04 1.68
C LEU A 57 -10.98 -8.04 2.37
N LEU A 58 -10.88 -7.34 3.49
CA LEU A 58 -9.66 -7.22 4.29
C LEU A 58 -9.36 -8.53 5.04
N SER A 59 -8.08 -8.78 5.28
CA SER A 59 -7.67 -9.75 6.29
C SER A 59 -8.03 -9.23 7.69
N ASP A 60 -8.47 -10.13 8.56
CA ASP A 60 -8.66 -9.85 9.99
C ASP A 60 -7.33 -9.49 10.69
N LEU A 61 -6.22 -10.02 10.17
CA LEU A 61 -4.89 -9.80 10.72
C LEU A 61 -4.19 -8.71 9.91
N SER A 62 -3.64 -7.69 10.57
CA SER A 62 -2.85 -6.64 9.89
C SER A 62 -1.48 -7.15 9.44
N ILE A 63 -0.92 -8.13 10.14
CA ILE A 63 0.40 -8.73 9.88
C ILE A 63 0.27 -10.25 9.88
N GLN A 64 0.85 -10.90 8.87
CA GLN A 64 1.02 -12.35 8.82
C GLN A 64 2.46 -12.69 8.43
N ASN A 65 3.11 -13.56 9.20
CA ASN A 65 4.51 -13.97 8.99
C ASN A 65 5.47 -12.77 8.80
N GLY A 66 5.27 -11.69 9.56
CA GLY A 66 6.11 -10.48 9.52
C GLY A 66 5.84 -9.52 8.37
N GLN A 67 4.81 -9.76 7.55
CA GLN A 67 4.46 -8.90 6.42
C GLN A 67 3.04 -8.34 6.56
N LEU A 68 2.82 -7.13 6.06
CA LEU A 68 1.52 -6.47 6.06
C LEU A 68 0.51 -7.22 5.16
N SER A 69 -0.68 -7.46 5.69
CA SER A 69 -1.74 -8.21 5.00
C SER A 69 -2.76 -7.33 4.27
N ASN A 70 -2.81 -6.04 4.61
CA ASN A 70 -3.79 -5.07 4.09
C ASN A 70 -3.08 -3.79 3.62
N MET A 71 -2.80 -3.68 2.32
CA MET A 71 -2.22 -2.53 1.63
C MET A 71 -3.10 -2.15 0.44
N ALA A 72 -4.25 -1.54 0.73
CA ALA A 72 -5.32 -1.35 -0.25
C ALA A 72 -5.18 -0.13 -1.16
N GLU A 73 -4.16 0.72 -0.99
CA GLU A 73 -4.04 1.99 -1.72
C GLU A 73 -4.14 1.79 -3.23
N PHE A 74 -3.23 1.02 -3.83
CA PHE A 74 -3.21 0.85 -5.28
C PHE A 74 -4.46 0.14 -5.82
N SER A 75 -5.07 -0.78 -5.06
CA SER A 75 -6.34 -1.41 -5.44
C SER A 75 -7.48 -0.39 -5.48
N ILE A 76 -7.52 0.54 -4.53
CA ILE A 76 -8.51 1.62 -4.49
C ILE A 76 -8.23 2.67 -5.56
N LEU A 77 -6.97 3.07 -5.77
CA LEU A 77 -6.60 3.99 -6.85
C LEU A 77 -6.96 3.42 -8.22
N GLN A 78 -6.79 2.10 -8.41
CA GLN A 78 -7.24 1.39 -9.61
C GLN A 78 -8.75 1.52 -9.80
N MET A 79 -9.57 1.29 -8.75
CA MET A 79 -11.03 1.48 -8.82
C MET A 79 -11.43 2.94 -9.09
N PHE A 80 -10.81 3.90 -8.38
CA PHE A 80 -11.10 5.31 -8.49
C PHE A 80 -10.79 5.88 -9.88
N TYR A 81 -9.57 5.63 -10.36
CA TYR A 81 -9.00 6.34 -11.51
C TYR A 81 -8.95 5.47 -12.76
N ARG A 82 -8.52 4.20 -12.67
CA ARG A 82 -8.37 3.33 -13.85
C ARG A 82 -9.70 2.72 -14.30
N GLN A 83 -10.57 2.33 -13.36
CA GLN A 83 -11.95 1.99 -13.69
C GLN A 83 -12.83 3.24 -13.86
N GLY A 84 -12.39 4.38 -13.34
CA GLY A 84 -13.06 5.67 -13.43
C GLY A 84 -14.30 5.81 -12.53
N MET A 85 -14.34 5.10 -11.39
CA MET A 85 -15.46 5.16 -10.44
C MET A 85 -15.55 6.50 -9.68
N MET A 86 -14.47 7.29 -9.65
CA MET A 86 -14.40 8.59 -8.97
C MET A 86 -14.16 9.77 -9.92
N VAL A 87 -13.88 9.52 -11.20
CA VAL A 87 -13.52 10.56 -12.18
C VAL A 87 -14.79 11.25 -12.71
N PRO A 88 -15.01 12.55 -12.45
CA PRO A 88 -16.18 13.25 -12.96
C PRO A 88 -16.28 13.19 -14.49
N ASN A 89 -17.50 13.02 -15.02
CA ASN A 89 -17.80 12.89 -16.45
C ASN A 89 -17.23 11.64 -17.15
N HIS A 90 -16.59 10.72 -16.42
CA HIS A 90 -16.16 9.44 -16.98
C HIS A 90 -17.37 8.50 -17.19
N PRO A 91 -17.44 7.68 -18.26
CA PRO A 91 -18.59 6.79 -18.50
C PRO A 91 -18.89 5.80 -17.37
N ALA A 92 -17.85 5.42 -16.61
CA ALA A 92 -17.98 4.53 -15.46
C ALA A 92 -18.35 5.24 -14.14
N PHE A 93 -18.44 6.58 -14.13
CA PHE A 93 -18.87 7.35 -12.97
C PHE A 93 -20.38 7.24 -12.76
N THR A 94 -20.80 6.12 -12.16
CA THR A 94 -22.21 5.76 -11.97
C THR A 94 -22.77 6.15 -10.59
N GLY A 95 -21.96 6.78 -9.74
CA GLY A 95 -22.28 7.05 -8.33
C GLY A 95 -22.13 5.83 -7.40
N LYS A 96 -21.80 4.65 -7.94
CA LYS A 96 -21.42 3.48 -7.14
C LYS A 96 -20.02 3.65 -6.57
N LYS A 97 -19.87 3.35 -5.29
CA LYS A 97 -18.59 3.40 -4.57
C LYS A 97 -17.94 2.01 -4.57
N PRO A 98 -16.61 1.92 -4.55
CA PRO A 98 -15.92 0.72 -4.08
C PRO A 98 -16.45 0.28 -2.72
N VAL A 99 -16.56 -1.03 -2.51
CA VAL A 99 -16.97 -1.60 -1.23
C VAL A 99 -15.74 -2.12 -0.50
N MET A 100 -15.61 -1.80 0.80
CA MET A 100 -14.56 -2.36 1.65
C MET A 100 -15.20 -3.10 2.82
N ILE A 101 -14.88 -4.39 2.94
CA ILE A 101 -15.44 -5.31 3.91
C ILE A 101 -14.34 -5.75 4.86
N GLY A 102 -14.60 -5.77 6.16
CA GLY A 102 -13.64 -6.30 7.12
C GLY A 102 -14.13 -6.19 8.55
N HIS A 103 -13.36 -6.78 9.48
CA HIS A 103 -13.54 -6.56 10.91
C HIS A 103 -13.46 -5.04 11.22
N PRO A 104 -14.27 -4.49 12.15
CA PRO A 104 -14.37 -3.04 12.35
C PRO A 104 -13.03 -2.33 12.59
N GLU A 105 -12.10 -2.99 13.26
CA GLU A 105 -10.78 -2.42 13.57
C GLU A 105 -9.85 -2.31 12.35
N PRO A 106 -9.50 -3.40 11.61
CA PRO A 106 -8.81 -3.29 10.33
C PRO A 106 -9.52 -2.40 9.30
N LEU A 107 -10.86 -2.42 9.29
CA LEU A 107 -11.66 -1.58 8.40
C LEU A 107 -11.44 -0.10 8.68
N LYS A 108 -11.55 0.33 9.94
CA LYS A 108 -11.28 1.73 10.34
C LYS A 108 -9.85 2.14 10.00
N ALA A 109 -8.88 1.28 10.29
CA ALA A 109 -7.46 1.51 10.01
C ALA A 109 -7.22 1.72 8.50
N GLN A 110 -7.81 0.88 7.65
CA GLN A 110 -7.67 0.99 6.19
C GLN A 110 -8.40 2.20 5.61
N LEU A 111 -9.53 2.61 6.17
CA LEU A 111 -10.21 3.84 5.75
C LEU A 111 -9.35 5.09 6.03
N GLU A 112 -8.75 5.19 7.22
CA GLU A 112 -7.82 6.26 7.55
C GLU A 112 -6.57 6.20 6.66
N TYR A 113 -6.01 5.00 6.45
CA TYR A 113 -4.87 4.77 5.58
C TYR A 113 -5.12 5.28 4.16
N ILE A 114 -6.28 4.95 3.58
CA ILE A 114 -6.66 5.42 2.25
C ILE A 114 -6.91 6.92 2.23
N PHE A 115 -7.51 7.49 3.29
CA PHE A 115 -7.66 8.93 3.41
C PHE A 115 -6.30 9.63 3.35
N ARG A 116 -5.31 9.15 4.12
CA ARG A 116 -3.94 9.67 4.14
C ARG A 116 -3.23 9.46 2.81
N GLY A 117 -3.40 8.31 2.15
CA GLY A 117 -2.83 8.07 0.82
C GLY A 117 -3.41 9.00 -0.26
N ASN A 118 -4.74 9.19 -0.25
CA ASN A 118 -5.44 9.98 -1.27
C ASN A 118 -5.32 11.49 -1.07
N TYR A 119 -5.23 11.96 0.18
CA TYR A 119 -5.28 13.38 0.52
C TYR A 119 -4.04 13.90 1.25
N GLY A 120 -3.14 13.05 1.74
CA GLY A 120 -1.98 13.46 2.52
C GLY A 120 -2.35 14.19 3.81
N LEU A 121 -1.50 15.16 4.19
CA LEU A 121 -1.64 15.96 5.40
C LEU A 121 -2.85 16.90 5.38
N THR A 122 -3.45 17.15 6.54
CA THR A 122 -4.47 18.19 6.73
C THR A 122 -3.87 19.59 6.55
N GLU A 123 -4.72 20.62 6.45
CA GLU A 123 -4.22 22.00 6.33
C GLU A 123 -3.38 22.39 7.55
N ASP A 124 -3.82 22.05 8.76
CA ASP A 124 -3.09 22.34 10.00
C ASP A 124 -1.74 21.58 10.01
N GLU A 125 -1.73 20.29 9.65
CA GLU A 125 -0.51 19.49 9.57
C GLU A 125 0.47 20.03 8.52
N LEU A 126 -0.01 20.55 7.38
CA LEU A 126 0.82 21.23 6.38
C LEU A 126 1.43 22.51 6.94
N ARG A 127 0.64 23.34 7.63
CA ARG A 127 1.13 24.58 8.24
C ARG A 127 2.18 24.33 9.33
N GLU A 128 2.11 23.19 10.01
CA GLU A 128 3.07 22.77 11.02
C GLU A 128 4.39 22.23 10.45
N THR A 129 4.38 21.71 9.22
CA THR A 129 5.51 20.90 8.69
C THR A 129 6.13 21.42 7.41
N ALA A 130 5.46 22.30 6.68
CA ALA A 130 6.03 22.97 5.52
C ALA A 130 7.18 23.91 5.95
N SER A 131 8.16 24.10 5.06
CA SER A 131 9.27 25.02 5.23
C SER A 131 8.82 26.49 5.24
N SER A 132 7.70 26.81 4.57
CA SER A 132 7.10 28.14 4.57
C SER A 132 5.58 28.12 4.44
N PRO A 133 4.89 29.23 4.79
CA PRO A 133 3.46 29.38 4.53
C PRO A 133 3.08 29.26 3.05
N GLU A 134 3.93 29.77 2.14
CA GLU A 134 3.71 29.70 0.70
C GLU A 134 3.77 28.25 0.18
N GLU A 135 4.66 27.43 0.72
CA GLU A 135 4.74 26.01 0.41
C GLU A 135 3.49 25.28 0.91
N ALA A 136 3.02 25.55 2.14
CA ALA A 136 1.79 24.99 2.67
C ALA A 136 0.56 25.34 1.79
N ASP A 137 0.45 26.61 1.38
CA ASP A 137 -0.63 27.08 0.51
C ASP A 137 -0.54 26.47 -0.91
N LEU A 138 0.67 26.24 -1.43
CA LEU A 138 0.90 25.53 -2.70
C LEU A 138 0.43 24.07 -2.61
N HIS A 139 0.84 23.34 -1.57
CA HIS A 139 0.41 21.96 -1.36
C HIS A 139 -1.10 21.86 -1.19
N MET A 140 -1.72 22.78 -0.44
CA MET A 140 -3.16 22.79 -0.27
C MET A 140 -3.89 23.03 -1.60
N ARG A 141 -3.37 23.92 -2.46
CA ARG A 141 -3.91 24.15 -3.80
C ARG A 141 -3.81 22.92 -4.70
N ILE A 142 -2.64 22.27 -4.74
CA ILE A 142 -2.42 21.03 -5.50
C ILE A 142 -3.40 19.95 -5.03
N LYS A 143 -3.48 19.75 -3.71
CA LYS A 143 -4.40 18.80 -3.07
C LYS A 143 -5.85 19.05 -3.47
N LEU A 144 -6.33 20.29 -3.40
CA LEU A 144 -7.70 20.63 -3.79
C LEU A 144 -7.97 20.38 -5.28
N ASN A 145 -6.99 20.61 -6.16
CA ASN A 145 -7.14 20.30 -7.57
C ASN A 145 -7.33 18.79 -7.81
N PHE A 146 -6.52 17.94 -7.18
CA PHE A 146 -6.67 16.47 -7.25
C PHE A 146 -7.93 15.97 -6.53
N ALA A 147 -8.42 16.70 -5.53
CA ALA A 147 -9.66 16.43 -4.82
C ALA A 147 -10.92 17.00 -5.51
N PHE A 148 -10.81 17.50 -6.74
CA PHE A 148 -11.92 18.13 -7.48
C PHE A 148 -12.59 19.28 -6.71
N GLY A 149 -11.79 20.09 -6.04
CA GLY A 149 -12.19 21.28 -5.29
C GLY A 149 -12.63 21.03 -3.85
N ARG A 150 -12.75 19.78 -3.39
CA ARG A 150 -13.14 19.47 -2.00
C ARG A 150 -12.58 18.16 -1.49
N ILE A 151 -11.90 18.20 -0.34
CA ILE A 151 -11.55 17.00 0.43
C ILE A 151 -12.83 16.38 0.98
N LYS A 152 -13.09 15.12 0.63
CA LYS A 152 -14.26 14.39 1.11
C LYS A 152 -13.86 13.45 2.25
N PRO A 153 -14.75 13.19 3.22
CA PRO A 153 -14.62 12.03 4.09
C PRO A 153 -14.47 10.75 3.26
N VAL A 154 -13.67 9.80 3.72
CA VAL A 154 -13.40 8.57 2.96
C VAL A 154 -14.67 7.73 2.74
N GLU A 155 -15.66 7.83 3.62
CA GLU A 155 -16.98 7.19 3.52
C GLU A 155 -17.85 7.78 2.38
N GLU A 156 -17.53 8.99 1.90
CA GLU A 156 -18.12 9.52 0.68
C GLU A 156 -17.51 8.87 -0.57
N LEU A 157 -16.32 8.28 -0.47
CA LEU A 157 -15.60 7.66 -1.59
C LEU A 157 -15.74 6.14 -1.61
N ILE A 158 -15.75 5.51 -0.44
CA ILE A 158 -15.78 4.06 -0.22
C ILE A 158 -17.00 3.72 0.64
N GLN A 159 -17.67 2.62 0.31
CA GLN A 159 -18.72 2.05 1.14
C GLN A 159 -18.12 1.03 2.12
N PRO A 160 -18.03 1.34 3.43
CA PRO A 160 -17.58 0.36 4.41
C PRO A 160 -18.70 -0.62 4.79
N ILE A 161 -18.35 -1.90 4.93
CA ILE A 161 -19.21 -2.94 5.48
C ILE A 161 -18.46 -3.62 6.63
N ALA A 162 -18.84 -3.28 7.85
CA ALA A 162 -18.34 -3.94 9.05
C ALA A 162 -18.83 -5.39 9.08
N LEU A 163 -17.89 -6.33 9.23
CA LEU A 163 -18.17 -7.76 9.28
C LEU A 163 -17.72 -8.32 10.64
N LEU A 164 -18.71 -8.67 11.46
CA LEU A 164 -18.55 -9.44 12.69
C LEU A 164 -19.00 -10.88 12.42
N ASP A 165 -19.76 -11.49 13.32
CA ASP A 165 -20.13 -12.91 13.23
C ASP A 165 -21.42 -13.16 12.43
N ASP A 166 -22.25 -12.12 12.25
CA ASP A 166 -23.50 -12.23 11.51
C ASP A 166 -23.27 -12.27 9.99
N GLU A 167 -24.19 -12.94 9.30
CA GLU A 167 -24.22 -12.93 7.83
C GLU A 167 -24.71 -11.56 7.35
N THR A 168 -23.94 -10.95 6.45
CA THR A 168 -24.19 -9.59 5.94
C THR A 168 -24.32 -9.60 4.43
N GLU A 169 -25.30 -8.88 3.89
CA GLU A 169 -25.41 -8.69 2.44
C GLU A 169 -24.36 -7.67 1.96
N ILE A 170 -23.60 -8.04 0.93
CA ILE A 170 -22.57 -7.18 0.31
C ILE A 170 -23.07 -6.52 -0.98
N GLY A 171 -24.19 -7.02 -1.52
CA GLY A 171 -24.93 -6.42 -2.62
C GLY A 171 -25.60 -7.46 -3.52
N ASN A 172 -26.72 -7.07 -4.16
CA ASN A 172 -27.38 -7.83 -5.22
C ASN A 172 -27.66 -9.32 -4.86
N GLY A 173 -27.98 -9.62 -3.60
CA GLY A 173 -28.24 -10.98 -3.12
C GLY A 173 -26.99 -11.85 -2.89
N VAL A 174 -25.80 -11.24 -2.85
CA VAL A 174 -24.56 -11.88 -2.39
C VAL A 174 -24.34 -11.54 -0.92
N PHE A 175 -24.09 -12.56 -0.12
CA PHE A 175 -23.88 -12.48 1.31
C PHE A 175 -22.49 -12.99 1.69
N ILE A 176 -21.95 -12.47 2.78
CA ILE A 176 -20.70 -12.94 3.39
C ILE A 176 -20.92 -13.17 4.88
N LYS A 177 -20.26 -14.19 5.42
CA LYS A 177 -20.20 -14.45 6.85
C LYS A 177 -18.77 -14.75 7.28
N ARG A 178 -18.33 -14.17 8.39
CA ARG A 178 -17.09 -14.56 9.05
C ARG A 178 -17.32 -15.82 9.88
N ILE A 179 -16.52 -16.87 9.65
CA ILE A 179 -16.67 -18.18 10.30
C ILE A 179 -15.58 -18.40 11.35
N ALA A 180 -14.36 -17.91 11.08
CA ALA A 180 -13.24 -17.87 11.99
C ALA A 180 -12.30 -16.73 11.58
N VAL A 181 -11.19 -16.53 12.31
CA VAL A 181 -10.17 -15.56 11.94
C VAL A 181 -9.68 -15.83 10.51
N ASN A 182 -9.81 -14.84 9.62
CA ASN A 182 -9.45 -14.92 8.20
C ASN A 182 -10.20 -15.98 7.38
N VAL A 183 -11.26 -16.59 7.93
CA VAL A 183 -12.06 -17.60 7.23
C VAL A 183 -13.47 -17.08 7.01
N PHE A 184 -13.85 -16.98 5.74
CA PHE A 184 -15.10 -16.35 5.31
C PHE A 184 -15.91 -17.30 4.43
N GLU A 185 -17.23 -17.24 4.53
CA GLU A 185 -18.17 -17.98 3.69
C GLU A 185 -19.04 -17.00 2.90
N PHE A 186 -18.95 -17.06 1.59
CA PHE A 186 -19.84 -16.37 0.67
C PHE A 186 -21.06 -17.23 0.38
N ARG A 187 -22.21 -16.57 0.19
CA ARG A 187 -23.45 -17.21 -0.23
C ARG A 187 -24.13 -16.41 -1.33
N CYS A 188 -24.52 -17.09 -2.40
CA CYS A 188 -25.41 -16.55 -3.42
C CYS A 188 -26.46 -17.61 -3.74
N GLU A 189 -27.73 -17.30 -3.46
CA GLU A 189 -28.82 -18.27 -3.54
C GLU A 189 -28.53 -19.53 -2.70
N LYS A 190 -28.41 -20.70 -3.35
CA LYS A 190 -28.09 -21.98 -2.70
C LYS A 190 -26.59 -22.29 -2.70
N GLU A 191 -25.79 -21.52 -3.43
CA GLU A 191 -24.36 -21.74 -3.57
C GLU A 191 -23.61 -21.11 -2.40
N ARG A 192 -22.58 -21.82 -1.93
CA ARG A 192 -21.70 -21.37 -0.86
C ARG A 192 -20.25 -21.60 -1.23
N LEU A 193 -19.40 -20.65 -0.91
CA LEU A 193 -17.96 -20.73 -1.11
C LEU A 193 -17.25 -20.30 0.17
N ARG A 194 -16.41 -21.17 0.72
CA ARG A 194 -15.53 -20.83 1.84
C ARG A 194 -14.14 -20.47 1.32
N ILE A 195 -13.57 -19.40 1.86
CA ILE A 195 -12.19 -19.00 1.61
C ILE A 195 -11.42 -18.88 2.92
N ASP A 196 -10.11 -19.04 2.85
CA ASP A 196 -9.18 -18.92 3.97
C ASP A 196 -8.00 -18.04 3.54
N LEU A 197 -7.84 -16.91 4.23
CA LEU A 197 -6.76 -15.93 3.99
C LEU A 197 -5.53 -16.16 4.87
N ASN A 198 -5.52 -17.19 5.73
CA ASN A 198 -4.39 -17.49 6.59
C ASN A 198 -3.20 -18.03 5.78
N LEU A 199 -2.02 -17.46 6.02
CA LEU A 199 -0.77 -18.03 5.54
C LEU A 199 -0.43 -19.30 6.33
N GLN A 200 -0.09 -20.37 5.59
CA GLN A 200 0.40 -21.59 6.22
C GLN A 200 1.81 -21.40 6.82
N PRO A 201 2.27 -22.28 7.73
CA PRO A 201 3.63 -22.22 8.24
C PRO A 201 4.68 -22.19 7.12
N GLY A 202 5.51 -21.16 7.10
CA GLY A 202 6.53 -20.95 6.07
C GLY A 202 6.03 -20.36 4.74
N GLU A 203 4.73 -20.12 4.59
CA GLU A 203 4.17 -19.40 3.44
C GLU A 203 4.40 -17.88 3.63
N THR A 204 4.83 -17.20 2.57
CA THR A 204 5.01 -15.74 2.57
C THR A 204 4.21 -15.12 1.43
N TYR A 205 3.93 -13.83 1.53
CA TYR A 205 3.49 -13.08 0.36
C TYR A 205 4.60 -13.10 -0.70
N ARG A 206 4.20 -13.05 -1.97
CA ARG A 206 5.11 -13.18 -3.11
C ARG A 206 5.13 -11.89 -3.90
N SER A 207 6.31 -11.44 -4.30
CA SER A 207 6.45 -10.40 -5.32
C SER A 207 5.98 -10.90 -6.69
N THR A 208 5.60 -9.98 -7.59
CA THR A 208 5.28 -10.29 -8.99
C THR A 208 6.51 -10.42 -9.88
N TYR A 209 7.65 -9.96 -9.40
CA TYR A 209 8.96 -10.00 -10.05
C TYR A 209 9.92 -10.88 -9.26
N LYS A 210 11.01 -11.31 -9.92
CA LYS A 210 12.10 -12.06 -9.28
C LYS A 210 13.41 -11.36 -9.57
N TYR A 211 14.16 -11.05 -8.52
CA TYR A 211 15.54 -10.63 -8.71
C TYR A 211 16.43 -11.83 -8.99
N ARG A 212 17.35 -11.66 -9.94
CA ARG A 212 18.49 -12.55 -10.04
C ARG A 212 19.48 -12.18 -8.94
N TYR A 213 19.99 -13.18 -8.22
CA TYR A 213 21.06 -12.95 -7.27
C TYR A 213 22.29 -12.37 -8.00
N GLN A 214 22.66 -11.15 -7.64
CA GLN A 214 23.76 -10.37 -8.18
C GLN A 214 24.43 -9.62 -7.01
N PRO A 215 25.34 -10.28 -6.27
CA PRO A 215 25.96 -9.66 -5.12
C PRO A 215 26.76 -8.44 -5.57
N ILE A 216 26.58 -7.34 -4.85
CA ILE A 216 27.31 -6.11 -5.11
C ILE A 216 28.62 -6.12 -4.32
N SER A 217 29.65 -5.51 -4.89
CA SER A 217 30.84 -5.12 -4.14
C SER A 217 30.77 -3.61 -3.98
N PRO A 218 30.39 -3.09 -2.80
CA PRO A 218 30.25 -1.65 -2.59
C PRO A 218 31.57 -0.93 -2.92
N GLU A 219 31.51 0.02 -3.85
CA GLU A 219 32.60 0.97 -4.07
C GLU A 219 32.47 2.14 -3.09
N PHE A 220 33.47 3.03 -3.02
CA PHE A 220 33.42 4.17 -2.11
C PHE A 220 32.18 5.05 -2.33
N PHE A 221 31.79 5.25 -3.59
CA PHE A 221 30.52 5.87 -3.93
C PHE A 221 29.92 5.09 -5.11
N SER A 222 28.74 4.51 -4.92
CA SER A 222 28.04 3.82 -6.01
C SER A 222 26.54 3.87 -5.81
N VAL A 223 25.80 4.04 -6.91
CA VAL A 223 24.34 3.98 -6.94
C VAL A 223 23.93 2.73 -7.70
N ILE A 224 23.07 1.92 -7.07
CA ILE A 224 22.49 0.72 -7.67
C ILE A 224 20.99 0.94 -7.78
N HIS A 225 20.48 0.95 -9.00
CA HIS A 225 19.05 0.99 -9.25
C HIS A 225 18.43 -0.36 -8.88
N SER A 226 17.63 -0.36 -7.83
CA SER A 226 17.01 -1.58 -7.28
C SER A 226 15.58 -1.80 -7.79
N GLY A 227 14.99 -0.78 -8.44
CA GLY A 227 13.74 -0.87 -9.17
C GLY A 227 13.52 0.37 -10.04
N GLU A 228 12.66 0.23 -11.05
CA GLU A 228 12.38 1.26 -12.07
C GLU A 228 10.88 1.37 -12.41
N GLY A 229 10.03 0.55 -11.77
CA GLY A 229 8.58 0.53 -11.97
C GLY A 229 7.82 1.39 -10.96
N ASP A 230 6.49 1.42 -11.10
CA ASP A 230 5.56 2.01 -10.14
C ASP A 230 4.75 0.92 -9.43
N GLY A 231 3.75 1.31 -8.61
CA GLY A 231 2.85 0.36 -7.96
C GLY A 231 1.92 -0.44 -8.89
N TRP A 232 1.89 -0.16 -10.20
CA TRP A 232 1.16 -0.93 -11.22
C TRP A 232 2.06 -1.74 -12.16
N ASP A 233 3.36 -1.43 -12.27
CA ASP A 233 4.30 -2.17 -13.13
C ASP A 233 4.47 -3.62 -12.66
N VAL A 234 4.03 -4.55 -13.50
CA VAL A 234 4.06 -6.00 -13.24
C VAL A 234 5.41 -6.65 -13.50
N SER A 235 6.31 -5.96 -14.19
CA SER A 235 7.59 -6.49 -14.69
C SER A 235 8.77 -6.00 -13.85
N HIS A 236 8.65 -4.81 -13.26
CA HIS A 236 9.73 -4.20 -12.51
C HIS A 236 9.36 -3.95 -11.04
N PRO A 237 10.34 -4.05 -10.13
CA PRO A 237 10.19 -3.53 -8.77
C PRO A 237 9.96 -2.04 -8.77
N SER A 238 9.33 -1.55 -7.70
CA SER A 238 9.08 -0.12 -7.49
C SER A 238 10.38 0.69 -7.49
N MET A 239 10.30 1.93 -7.98
CA MET A 239 11.44 2.83 -8.07
C MET A 239 12.11 3.04 -6.72
N ALA A 240 13.35 2.56 -6.61
CA ALA A 240 14.17 2.66 -5.42
C ALA A 240 15.64 2.46 -5.79
N SER A 241 16.55 3.04 -4.99
CA SER A 241 17.99 2.89 -5.21
C SER A 241 18.72 2.51 -3.92
N ILE A 242 19.82 1.79 -4.07
CA ILE A 242 20.78 1.51 -2.99
C ILE A 242 22.00 2.39 -3.24
N LEU A 243 22.31 3.25 -2.29
CA LEU A 243 23.48 4.13 -2.31
C LEU A 243 24.56 3.58 -1.38
N CYS A 244 25.75 3.36 -1.90
CA CYS A 244 26.93 3.06 -1.09
C CYS A 244 27.74 4.34 -0.94
N TYR A 245 28.12 4.67 0.29
CA TYR A 245 29.05 5.77 0.60
C TYR A 245 30.00 5.37 1.72
N GLY A 246 31.29 5.21 1.38
CA GLY A 246 32.30 4.63 2.26
C GLY A 246 31.90 3.22 2.71
N PRO A 247 31.85 2.93 4.03
CA PRO A 247 31.40 1.64 4.54
C PRO A 247 29.87 1.52 4.65
N ASN A 248 29.13 2.60 4.38
CA ASN A 248 27.71 2.71 4.68
C ASN A 248 26.86 2.42 3.46
N ILE A 249 25.72 1.77 3.70
CA ILE A 249 24.69 1.50 2.71
C ILE A 249 23.43 2.27 3.09
N TYR A 250 22.91 3.05 2.17
CA TYR A 250 21.68 3.80 2.31
C TYR A 250 20.65 3.33 1.28
N LEU A 251 19.38 3.48 1.62
CA LEU A 251 18.27 3.30 0.70
C LEU A 251 17.73 4.66 0.26
N ILE A 252 17.35 4.79 -1.01
CA ILE A 252 16.46 5.83 -1.49
C ILE A 252 15.12 5.13 -1.72
N ASP A 253 14.18 5.39 -0.81
CA ASP A 253 12.92 4.66 -0.63
C ASP A 253 13.07 3.17 -0.30
N ALA A 254 12.02 2.61 0.30
CA ALA A 254 11.87 1.18 0.59
C ALA A 254 10.48 0.72 0.17
N GLY A 255 10.37 0.27 -1.08
CA GLY A 255 9.15 -0.34 -1.60
C GLY A 255 8.87 -1.75 -1.02
N PRO A 256 7.78 -2.40 -1.48
CA PRO A 256 7.44 -3.77 -1.11
C PRO A 256 8.60 -4.75 -1.26
N TYR A 257 8.67 -5.74 -0.35
CA TYR A 257 9.63 -6.84 -0.40
C TYR A 257 11.11 -6.42 -0.31
N ILE A 258 11.42 -5.33 0.39
CA ILE A 258 12.78 -4.80 0.53
C ILE A 258 13.79 -5.84 1.05
N SER A 259 13.38 -6.77 1.93
CA SER A 259 14.28 -7.84 2.37
C SER A 259 14.65 -8.79 1.22
N HIS A 260 13.76 -9.02 0.26
CA HIS A 260 14.05 -9.79 -0.94
C HIS A 260 14.99 -9.03 -1.88
N THR A 261 14.75 -7.73 -2.08
CA THR A 261 15.62 -6.85 -2.85
C THR A 261 17.05 -6.85 -2.30
N LEU A 262 17.23 -6.58 -1.01
CA LEU A 262 18.54 -6.57 -0.36
C LEU A 262 19.26 -7.92 -0.48
N ARG A 263 18.57 -9.03 -0.21
CA ARG A 263 19.15 -10.38 -0.35
C ARG A 263 19.61 -10.68 -1.77
N SER A 264 18.90 -10.17 -2.78
CA SER A 264 19.30 -10.35 -4.18
C SER A 264 20.64 -9.68 -4.50
N PHE A 265 20.99 -8.62 -3.79
CA PHE A 265 22.27 -7.92 -3.88
C PHE A 265 23.30 -8.43 -2.87
N GLY A 266 23.04 -9.52 -2.15
CA GLY A 266 23.95 -10.07 -1.14
C GLY A 266 23.98 -9.25 0.16
N LEU A 267 22.97 -8.41 0.39
CA LEU A 267 22.81 -7.57 1.57
C LEU A 267 21.75 -8.14 2.53
N SER A 268 21.74 -7.62 3.75
CA SER A 268 20.71 -7.89 4.77
C SER A 268 20.09 -6.59 5.25
N LEU A 269 18.96 -6.66 5.96
CA LEU A 269 18.37 -5.48 6.61
C LEU A 269 19.39 -4.78 7.53
N ASN A 270 20.21 -5.57 8.25
CA ASN A 270 21.24 -5.06 9.16
C ASN A 270 22.42 -4.38 8.45
N SER A 271 22.56 -4.58 7.13
CA SER A 271 23.57 -3.90 6.31
C SER A 271 23.22 -2.43 6.06
N VAL A 272 21.95 -2.07 6.15
CA VAL A 272 21.46 -0.70 5.92
C VAL A 272 21.82 0.19 7.10
N LYS A 273 22.39 1.36 6.82
CA LYS A 273 22.64 2.41 7.80
C LYS A 273 21.48 3.39 7.90
N GLY A 274 20.95 3.83 6.76
CA GLY A 274 19.82 4.75 6.74
C GLY A 274 18.99 4.71 5.46
N ILE A 275 17.90 5.46 5.46
CA ILE A 275 16.97 5.60 4.36
C ILE A 275 16.66 7.08 4.12
N PHE A 276 16.75 7.50 2.86
CA PHE A 276 16.20 8.76 2.35
C PHE A 276 14.81 8.48 1.80
N GLN A 277 13.78 9.02 2.43
CA GLN A 277 12.40 8.82 2.00
C GLN A 277 11.93 10.00 1.17
N THR A 278 11.41 9.72 -0.03
CA THR A 278 10.95 10.75 -0.96
C THR A 278 9.50 11.15 -0.69
N HIS A 279 8.61 10.17 -0.55
CA HIS A 279 7.18 10.38 -0.30
C HIS A 279 6.49 9.13 0.25
N ALA A 280 5.18 9.20 0.49
CA ALA A 280 4.43 8.22 1.26
C ALA A 280 3.55 7.25 0.44
N HIS A 281 3.71 7.10 -0.89
CA HIS A 281 2.95 6.07 -1.63
C HIS A 281 3.48 4.66 -1.35
N ASP A 282 2.59 3.66 -1.37
CA ASP A 282 2.90 2.28 -0.92
C ASP A 282 4.11 1.68 -1.59
N ASP A 283 4.33 2.01 -2.86
CA ASP A 283 5.47 1.55 -3.65
C ASP A 283 6.82 2.13 -3.20
N HIS A 284 6.83 3.12 -2.31
CA HIS A 284 8.04 3.79 -1.80
C HIS A 284 8.29 3.62 -0.30
N PHE A 285 7.27 3.31 0.52
CA PHE A 285 7.46 3.22 1.99
C PHE A 285 7.02 1.88 2.61
N ALA A 286 6.36 0.99 1.87
CA ALA A 286 5.84 -0.25 2.44
C ALA A 286 6.93 -1.16 3.05
N GLY A 287 8.15 -1.09 2.53
CA GLY A 287 9.31 -1.81 3.05
C GLY A 287 9.77 -1.34 4.43
N LEU A 288 9.31 -0.18 4.92
CA LEU A 288 9.62 0.28 6.27
C LEU A 288 9.18 -0.74 7.33
N ALA A 289 8.04 -1.42 7.14
CA ALA A 289 7.58 -2.45 8.07
C ALA A 289 8.55 -3.65 8.15
N GLU A 290 9.20 -4.01 7.06
CA GLU A 290 10.25 -5.05 7.08
C GLU A 290 11.54 -4.54 7.71
N LEU A 291 11.90 -3.27 7.50
CA LEU A 291 13.09 -2.65 8.10
C LEU A 291 12.99 -2.57 9.63
N MET A 292 11.78 -2.39 10.18
CA MET A 292 11.52 -2.44 11.63
C MET A 292 11.87 -3.80 12.28
N LEU A 293 11.98 -4.88 11.49
CA LEU A 293 12.35 -6.21 11.96
C LEU A 293 13.88 -6.38 12.10
N GLY A 294 14.67 -5.38 11.72
CA GLY A 294 16.13 -5.39 11.88
C GLY A 294 16.56 -5.34 13.34
N ASP A 295 17.81 -5.75 13.60
CA ASP A 295 18.36 -5.82 14.97
C ASP A 295 18.85 -4.45 15.49
N LYS A 296 18.79 -3.41 14.66
CA LYS A 296 19.23 -2.05 14.98
C LYS A 296 18.26 -1.04 14.37
N LYS A 297 18.16 0.13 15.01
CA LYS A 297 17.56 1.29 14.37
C LYS A 297 18.40 1.70 13.16
N ILE A 298 17.72 2.06 12.09
CA ILE A 298 18.34 2.70 10.93
C ILE A 298 18.00 4.20 10.95
N GLU A 299 18.90 5.00 10.43
CA GLU A 299 18.68 6.45 10.31
C GLU A 299 17.58 6.71 9.27
N TYR A 300 16.63 7.58 9.58
CA TYR A 300 15.55 7.95 8.67
C TYR A 300 15.66 9.43 8.33
N TYR A 301 15.84 9.73 7.05
CA TYR A 301 16.09 11.06 6.53
C TYR A 301 14.95 11.51 5.61
N ALA A 302 14.30 12.61 5.97
CA ALA A 302 13.31 13.26 5.11
C ALA A 302 13.05 14.69 5.60
N PRO A 303 12.53 15.59 4.73
CA PRO A 303 11.94 16.83 5.21
C PRO A 303 10.75 16.58 6.17
N PRO A 304 10.47 17.48 7.13
CA PRO A 304 9.39 17.30 8.11
C PRO A 304 8.02 16.99 7.49
N LEU A 305 7.69 17.62 6.36
CA LEU A 305 6.46 17.37 5.61
C LEU A 305 6.35 15.91 5.15
N VAL A 306 7.41 15.37 4.55
CA VAL A 306 7.47 13.99 4.08
C VAL A 306 7.43 13.03 5.26
N ARG A 307 8.26 13.26 6.28
CA ARG A 307 8.27 12.45 7.51
C ARG A 307 6.89 12.36 8.13
N ARG A 308 6.19 13.49 8.31
CA ARG A 308 4.88 13.52 8.95
C ARG A 308 3.83 12.76 8.13
N SER A 309 3.88 12.88 6.80
CA SER A 309 2.99 12.14 5.90
C SER A 309 3.17 10.62 6.04
N VAL A 310 4.42 10.16 6.01
CA VAL A 310 4.78 8.75 6.16
C VAL A 310 4.40 8.22 7.55
N GLU A 311 4.71 8.96 8.61
CA GLU A 311 4.38 8.59 9.99
C GLU A 311 2.88 8.34 10.19
N LEU A 312 2.04 9.29 9.76
CA LEU A 312 0.59 9.18 9.90
C LEU A 312 0.00 8.05 9.05
N LYS A 313 0.49 7.88 7.82
CA LYS A 313 0.04 6.80 6.94
C LYS A 313 0.47 5.43 7.49
N LEU A 314 1.68 5.30 7.99
CA LEU A 314 2.22 4.06 8.56
C LEU A 314 1.50 3.67 9.87
N ARG A 315 1.19 4.65 10.74
CA ARG A 315 0.35 4.44 11.92
C ARG A 315 -1.03 3.90 11.56
N ALA A 316 -1.67 4.49 10.55
CA ALA A 316 -2.96 4.02 10.05
C ALA A 316 -2.86 2.59 9.48
N LEU A 317 -1.79 2.28 8.74
CA LEU A 317 -1.55 0.98 8.13
C LEU A 317 -1.36 -0.14 9.17
N ILE A 318 -0.54 0.10 10.20
CA ILE A 318 -0.25 -0.88 11.25
C ILE A 318 -1.39 -0.93 12.28
N GLY A 319 -2.16 0.15 12.43
CA GLY A 319 -3.26 0.27 13.39
C GLY A 319 -2.79 0.58 14.81
N ILE A 320 -1.69 1.33 14.95
CA ILE A 320 -1.11 1.67 16.26
C ILE A 320 -1.10 3.19 16.46
N ASP A 321 -1.52 3.63 17.65
CA ASP A 321 -1.55 5.02 18.08
C ASP A 321 -0.29 5.43 18.86
N MET A 322 0.89 5.11 18.32
CA MET A 322 2.19 5.51 18.89
C MET A 322 3.07 6.14 17.80
N PRO A 323 4.09 6.93 18.15
CA PRO A 323 5.05 7.48 17.19
C PRO A 323 5.88 6.34 16.59
N VAL A 324 5.48 5.81 15.44
CA VAL A 324 6.03 4.58 14.87
C VAL A 324 7.46 4.84 14.39
N LEU A 325 7.68 5.87 13.58
CA LEU A 325 9.01 6.18 13.05
C LEU A 325 10.01 6.44 14.17
N GLU A 326 9.71 7.29 15.14
CA GLU A 326 10.64 7.59 16.24
C GLU A 326 10.91 6.37 17.14
N SER A 327 9.99 5.41 17.18
CA SER A 327 10.16 4.19 17.96
C SER A 327 11.10 3.18 17.29
N PHE A 328 11.10 3.10 15.95
CA PHE A 328 11.86 2.07 15.22
C PHE A 328 13.04 2.61 14.41
N PHE A 329 13.14 3.92 14.21
CA PHE A 329 14.16 4.58 13.42
C PHE A 329 14.85 5.71 14.21
N ASP A 330 16.05 6.08 13.78
CA ASP A 330 16.76 7.27 14.24
C ASP A 330 16.45 8.42 13.28
N VAL A 331 15.36 9.11 13.57
CA VAL A 331 14.79 10.15 12.71
C VAL A 331 15.66 11.40 12.67
N GLN A 332 15.96 11.88 11.46
CA GLN A 332 16.68 13.10 11.19
C GLN A 332 15.93 13.92 10.14
N ASP A 333 15.44 15.09 10.53
CA ASP A 333 14.77 16.01 9.61
C ASP A 333 15.81 16.70 8.72
N PHE A 334 15.49 16.76 7.43
CA PHE A 334 16.24 17.55 6.46
C PHE A 334 15.60 18.91 6.23
N ASP A 335 16.43 19.90 5.96
CA ASP A 335 15.98 21.16 5.38
C ASP A 335 15.60 20.90 3.91
N ALA A 336 14.32 21.14 3.56
CA ALA A 336 13.85 21.07 2.19
C ALA A 336 14.52 22.16 1.33
N ASP A 337 14.76 21.88 0.05
CA ASP A 337 15.38 22.83 -0.88
C ASP A 337 16.74 23.38 -0.40
N ALA A 338 17.51 22.57 0.33
CA ALA A 338 18.82 22.93 0.85
C ALA A 338 19.78 21.72 0.87
N TRP A 339 21.08 22.00 0.85
CA TRP A 339 22.10 20.96 1.02
C TRP A 339 22.20 20.54 2.49
N ASN A 340 21.96 19.25 2.73
CA ASN A 340 22.08 18.58 4.01
C ASN A 340 23.35 17.71 4.02
N ASN A 341 24.03 17.60 5.16
CA ASN A 341 25.26 16.80 5.28
C ASN A 341 25.01 15.52 6.08
N VAL A 342 25.31 14.37 5.48
CA VAL A 342 25.27 13.05 6.12
C VAL A 342 26.68 12.46 6.09
N ASP A 343 27.44 12.67 7.16
CA ASP A 343 28.81 12.16 7.30
C ASP A 343 29.75 12.52 6.13
N GLY A 344 29.58 13.71 5.54
CA GLY A 344 30.35 14.15 4.36
C GLY A 344 29.68 13.87 3.02
N LEU A 345 28.54 13.17 2.98
CA LEU A 345 27.66 13.09 1.81
C LEU A 345 26.73 14.30 1.80
N GLU A 346 26.76 15.10 0.74
CA GLU A 346 25.83 16.21 0.54
C GLU A 346 24.56 15.71 -0.16
N VAL A 347 23.38 15.98 0.43
CA VAL A 347 22.07 15.55 -0.07
C VAL A 347 21.16 16.76 -0.20
N TYR A 348 20.51 16.92 -1.35
CA TYR A 348 19.53 17.99 -1.61
C TYR A 348 18.16 17.36 -1.85
N PRO A 349 17.27 17.35 -0.84
CA PRO A 349 15.94 16.75 -0.91
C PRO A 349 14.91 17.64 -1.62
#